data_AF-A0A3N5L585-F1
#
_entry.id   AF-A0A3N5L585-F1
#
_cell.length_a   1.000
_cell.length_b   1.000
_cell.length_c   1.000
_cell.angle_alpha   90.00
_cell.angle_beta   90.00
_cell.angle_gamma   90.00
#
_symmetry.space_group_name_H-M   'P 1'
#
loop_
_entity.id
_entity.type
_entity.pdbx_description
1 polymer ?
#
loop_
_entity_poly.entity_id
_entity_poly.type
_entity_poly.pdbx_seq_one_letter_code
_entity_poly.pdbx_strand_id
1 'polypeptide(L)' 'MEEIIKKFCEKWGINEFSIFGSNMRNELKDDSDVDVLISFRENLKYSLFELKKKGTTEYIEEKRETLGMEDRE' A
#
# COMPACT_ATOMS: atom_id res chain seq x y z
N MET A 1 6.56 -11.85 2.29
CA MET A 1 5.99 -10.55 2.70
C MET A 1 6.99 -9.41 2.48
N GLU A 2 8.18 -9.48 3.08
CA GLU A 2 9.22 -8.44 2.96
C GLU A 2 9.59 -8.08 1.50
N GLU A 3 9.82 -9.08 0.63
CA GLU A 3 10.13 -8.86 -0.79
C GLU A 3 9.04 -8.11 -1.56
N ILE A 4 7.77 -8.33 -1.24
CA ILE A 4 6.65 -7.64 -1.89
C ILE A 4 6.65 -6.17 -1.48
N ILE A 5 6.90 -5.90 -0.19
CA ILE A 5 6.98 -4.54 0.35
C ILE A 5 8.19 -3.81 -0.25
N LYS A 6 9.35 -4.47 -0.35
CA LYS A 6 10.54 -3.87 -0.99
C LYS A 6 10.27 -3.47 -2.43
N LYS A 7 9.71 -4.36 -3.24
CA LYS A 7 9.34 -4.07 -4.64
C LYS A 7 8.33 -2.93 -4.75
N PHE A 8 7.37 -2.89 -3.83
CA PHE A 8 6.42 -1.77 -3.73
C PHE A 8 7.15 -0.46 -3.44
N CYS A 9 8.03 -0.43 -2.43
CA CYS A 9 8.80 0.76 -2.08
C CYS A 9 9.70 1.22 -3.22
N GLU A 10 10.35 0.30 -3.94
CA GLU A 10 11.17 0.60 -5.10
C GLU A 10 10.35 1.19 -6.26
N LYS A 11 9.22 0.57 -6.62
CA LYS A 11 8.33 1.02 -7.71
C LYS A 11 7.82 2.44 -7.49
N TRP A 12 7.53 2.79 -6.24
CA TRP A 12 6.92 4.08 -5.88
C TRP A 12 7.90 5.08 -5.26
N GLY A 13 9.20 4.74 -5.20
CA GLY A 13 10.24 5.58 -4.63
C GLY A 13 10.00 5.97 -3.17
N ILE A 14 9.47 5.04 -2.39
CA ILE A 14 9.30 5.16 -0.95
C ILE A 14 10.67 4.92 -0.29
N ASN A 15 11.06 5.85 0.58
CA ASN A 15 12.28 5.81 1.37
C ASN A 15 12.09 5.08 2.71
N GLU A 16 10.93 5.25 3.34
CA GLU A 16 10.58 4.60 4.60
C GLU A 16 9.15 4.09 4.57
N PHE A 17 8.94 2.88 5.11
CA PHE A 17 7.63 2.25 5.25
C PHE A 17 7.46 1.74 6.68
N SER A 18 6.46 2.27 7.38
CA SER A 18 6.18 1.95 8.78
C SER A 18 4.69 1.64 8.98
N ILE A 19 4.38 0.68 9.84
CA ILE A 19 2.99 0.36 10.23
C ILE A 19 2.68 1.13 11.52
N PHE A 20 1.49 1.73 11.58
CA PHE A 20 1.04 2.52 12.73
C PHE A 20 -0.45 2.21 13.00
N GLY A 21 -1.07 2.88 13.97
CA GLY A 21 -2.52 2.83 14.17
C GLY A 21 -2.98 1.77 15.15
N SER A 22 -4.29 1.50 15.16
CA SER A 22 -4.98 0.65 16.14
C SER A 22 -4.50 -0.80 16.18
N ASN A 23 -3.84 -1.24 15.12
CA ASN A 23 -3.32 -2.60 14.95
C ASN A 23 -2.13 -2.95 15.85
N MET A 24 -1.53 -1.94 16.49
CA MET A 24 -0.46 -2.12 17.48
C MET A 24 -0.96 -2.72 18.81
N ARG A 25 -2.28 -2.89 19.00
CA ARG A 25 -2.89 -3.45 20.21
C ARG A 25 -3.47 -4.84 20.00
N ASN A 26 -2.69 -5.83 19.53
CA ASN A 26 -3.04 -7.28 19.53
C ASN A 26 -4.45 -7.70 19.07
N GLU A 27 -5.20 -6.83 18.40
CA GLU A 27 -6.57 -7.02 17.92
C GLU A 27 -6.62 -6.87 16.40
N LEU A 28 -5.51 -7.20 15.73
CA LEU A 28 -5.49 -7.40 14.29
C LEU A 28 -6.43 -8.57 13.96
N LYS A 29 -7.60 -8.25 13.42
CA LYS A 29 -8.51 -9.22 12.82
C LYS A 29 -8.27 -9.27 11.31
N ASP A 30 -8.68 -10.36 10.69
CA ASP A 30 -8.51 -10.55 9.25
C ASP A 30 -9.26 -9.51 8.40
N ASP A 31 -10.25 -8.83 8.98
CA ASP A 31 -11.03 -7.74 8.37
C ASP A 31 -10.57 -6.33 8.78
N SER A 32 -9.48 -6.22 9.56
CA SER A 32 -8.98 -4.93 10.03
C SER A 32 -8.18 -4.21 8.94
N ASP A 33 -8.50 -2.94 8.72
CA ASP A 33 -7.68 -2.05 7.89
C ASP A 33 -6.27 -1.91 8.47
N VAL A 34 -5.26 -1.73 7.61
CA VAL A 34 -3.86 -1.53 8.02
C VAL A 34 -3.41 -0.11 7.74
N ASP A 35 -3.19 0.66 8.80
CA ASP A 35 -2.63 2.00 8.70
C ASP A 35 -1.11 1.94 8.51
N VAL A 36 -0.63 2.64 7.48
CA VAL A 36 0.81 2.73 7.16
C VAL A 36 1.23 4.18 6.98
N LEU A 37 2.45 4.49 7.40
CA LEU A 37 3.12 5.75 7.15
C LEU A 37 4.27 5.51 6.16
N ILE A 38 4.32 6.35 5.13
CA ILE A 38 5.37 6.28 4.11
C ILE A 38 6.04 7.64 3.95
N SER A 39 7.36 7.63 3.76
CA SER A 39 8.11 8.80 3.31
C SER A 39 8.64 8.55 1.90
N PHE A 40 8.60 9.56 1.04
CA PHE A 40 9.13 9.46 -0.33
C PHE A 40 10.57 9.98 -0.38
N ARG A 41 11.33 9.54 -1.38
CA ARG A 41 12.65 10.12 -1.67
C ARG A 41 12.51 11.62 -1.96
N GLU A 42 13.49 12.42 -1.56
CA GLU A 42 13.42 13.90 -1.61
C GLU A 42 13.11 14.49 -2.99
N ASN A 43 13.47 13.77 -4.06
CA ASN A 43 13.23 14.16 -5.45
C ASN A 43 11.84 13.79 -5.98
N LEU A 44 11.02 13.09 -5.18
CA LEU A 44 9.68 12.65 -5.56
C LEU A 44 8.64 13.44 -4.76
N LYS A 45 7.86 14.25 -5.48
CA LYS A 45 6.75 15.00 -4.93
C LYS A 45 5.46 14.53 -5.60
N TYR A 46 4.72 13.69 -4.89
CA TYR A 46 3.36 13.38 -5.28
C TYR A 46 2.42 14.43 -4.70
N SER A 47 1.54 14.97 -5.54
CA SER A 47 0.37 15.70 -5.06
C SER A 47 -0.61 14.73 -4.37
N LEU A 48 -1.44 15.27 -3.47
CA LEU A 48 -2.45 14.47 -2.78
C LEU A 48 -3.41 13.77 -3.77
N PHE A 49 -3.74 14.40 -4.89
CA PHE A 49 -4.60 13.82 -5.91
C PHE A 49 -3.93 12.68 -6.68
N GLU A 50 -2.62 12.78 -6.96
CA GLU A 50 -1.85 11.68 -7.55
C GLU A 50 -1.80 10.48 -6.61
N LEU A 51 -1.57 10.71 -5.31
CA LEU A 51 -1.61 9.64 -4.30
C LEU A 51 -2.99 8.97 -4.24
N LYS A 52 -4.07 9.76 -4.26
CA LYS A 52 -5.44 9.22 -4.25
C LYS A 52 -5.73 8.37 -5.50
N LYS A 53 -5.34 8.85 -6.68
CA LYS A 53 -5.55 8.11 -7.94
C LYS A 53 -4.76 6.80 -7.98
N LYS A 54 -3.50 6.86 -7.53
CA LYS A 54 -2.56 5.73 -7.55
C LYS A 54 -2.85 4.70 -6.47
N GLY A 55 -3.24 5.15 -5.27
CA GLY A 55 -3.51 4.30 -4.12
C GLY A 55 -4.85 3.56 -4.19
N THR A 56 -5.86 4.11 -4.87
CA THR A 56 -7.21 3.53 -4.86
C THR A 56 -7.54 2.72 -6.12
N THR A 57 -7.04 3.09 -7.30
CA THR A 57 -7.53 2.52 -8.57
C THR A 57 -6.47 1.69 -9.29
N GLU A 58 -5.27 2.23 -9.51
CA GLU A 58 -4.27 1.58 -10.37
C GLU A 58 -3.63 0.33 -9.73
N TYR A 59 -3.30 0.36 -8.43
CA TYR A 59 -2.62 -0.77 -7.78
C TYR A 59 -3.54 -1.97 -7.49
N ILE A 60 -4.83 -1.71 -7.19
CA ILE A 60 -5.80 -2.77 -6.88
C ILE A 60 -6.17 -3.54 -8.16
N GLU A 61 -6.31 -2.86 -9.29
CA GLU A 61 -6.61 -3.50 -10.59
C GLU A 61 -5.44 -4.35 -11.09
N GLU A 62 -4.21 -3.83 -11.05
CA GLU A 62 -3.00 -4.57 -11.48
C GLU A 62 -2.78 -5.84 -10.61
N LYS A 63 -3.06 -5.76 -9.30
CA LYS A 63 -2.96 -6.92 -8.41
C LYS A 63 -4.11 -7.92 -8.60
N ARG A 64 -5.34 -7.47 -8.86
CA ARG A 64 -6.50 -8.35 -9.12
C ARG A 64 -6.27 -9.24 -10.34
N GLU A 65 -5.76 -8.67 -11.43
CA GLU A 65 -5.41 -9.44 -12.64
C GLU A 65 -4.27 -10.44 -12.38
N THR A 66 -3.25 -10.04 -11.62
CA THR A 66 -2.07 -10.89 -11.36
C THR A 66 -2.35 -12.02 -10.35
N LEU A 67 -3.29 -11.83 -9.41
CA LEU A 67 -3.64 -12.82 -8.38
C LEU A 67 -4.87 -13.68 -8.72
N GLY A 68 -5.51 -13.49 -9.88
CA GLY A 68 -6.62 -14.33 -10.32
C GLY A 68 -7.79 -14.36 -9.33
N MET A 69 -8.04 -13.24 -8.65
CA MET A 69 -9.16 -13.10 -7.73
C MET A 69 -10.36 -12.60 -8.54
N GLU A 70 -11.10 -13.55 -9.15
CA GLU A 70 -12.42 -13.26 -9.69
C GLU A 70 -13.34 -12.80 -8.56
N ASP A 71 -14.04 -11.70 -8.81
CA ASP A 71 -15.03 -11.12 -7.90
C ASP A 71 -16.05 -12.21 -7.55
N ARG A 72 -16.05 -12.67 -6.30
CA ARG A 72 -17.17 -13.42 -5.76
C ARG A 72 -18.27 -12.40 -5.41
N GLU A 73 -19.33 -12.45 -6.21
CA GLU A 73 -20.64 -11.83 -5.94
C GLU A 73 -21.15 -12.10 -4.52
#